data_AF-A0A7R7VJC2-F1
#
_entry.id   AF-A0A7R7VJC2-F1
#
_cell.length_a   1.000
_cell.length_b   1.000
_cell.length_c   1.000
_cell.angle_alpha   90.00
_cell.angle_beta   90.00
_cell.angle_gamma   90.00
#
_symmetry.space_group_name_H-M   'P 1'
#
loop_
_entity.id
_entity.type
_entity.pdbx_description
1 polymer ?
#
loop_
_entity_poly.entity_id
_entity_poly.type
_entity_poly.pdbx_seq_one_letter_code
_entity_poly.pdbx_strand_id
1 'polypeptide(L)'
;MLYVCSIFDVYFVSPIVGGMKAHRVQTSGPPPAQRVVLFVAGGLRADKTFQQFPDPSPDAPANETAQILRHLAPFLRSRVLEYGTFGVSHTRVPTESRPGHVALLAGLYEDVSAVAAGWKLNPVGFDSVLNRSRHTWSWGRPDILPMSAQGADPGRVDTYTYSADAEDFSKDATELDRWVFDGVKRFFHSAAEDVELEAVLRQDQNIFFLHLLGLDTSGHSYRPYSREYLHNIQVVDQGVREMTALFEAFCR
;
A
#
# COMPACT_ATOMS: atom_id res chain seq x y z
N MET A 1 37.86 21.97 1.10
CA MET A 1 37.61 20.83 0.19
C MET A 1 37.28 19.55 0.97
N LEU A 2 38.07 19.13 1.97
CA LEU A 2 37.76 17.98 2.86
C LEU A 2 36.35 18.02 3.48
N TYR A 3 35.92 19.16 4.03
CA TYR A 3 34.58 19.34 4.61
C TYR A 3 33.41 19.23 3.62
N VAL A 4 33.65 19.52 2.34
CA VAL A 4 32.62 19.41 1.30
C VAL A 4 32.52 17.97 0.84
N CYS A 5 33.66 17.30 0.63
CA CYS A 5 33.68 15.88 0.27
C CYS A 5 33.06 15.00 1.36
N SER A 6 33.24 15.31 2.65
CA SER A 6 32.61 14.56 3.75
C SER A 6 31.08 14.66 3.76
N ILE A 7 30.50 15.77 3.28
CA ILE A 7 29.03 15.89 3.16
C ILE A 7 28.53 14.92 2.08
N PHE A 8 29.24 14.82 0.95
CA PHE A 8 28.89 13.86 -0.09
C PHE A 8 29.06 12.41 0.38
N ASP A 9 30.14 12.11 1.09
CA ASP A 9 30.42 10.77 1.60
C ASP A 9 29.40 10.31 2.67
N VAL A 10 28.97 11.22 3.56
CA VAL A 10 28.00 10.92 4.62
C VAL A 10 26.56 10.82 4.11
N TYR A 11 26.18 11.64 3.12
CA TYR A 11 24.78 11.75 2.69
C TYR A 11 24.47 11.12 1.32
N PHE A 12 25.47 10.81 0.51
CA PHE A 12 25.30 10.32 -0.86
C PHE A 12 26.09 9.04 -1.17
N VAL A 13 26.52 8.33 -0.13
CA VAL A 13 26.98 6.94 -0.26
C VAL A 13 25.88 6.01 0.23
N SER A 14 25.68 4.90 -0.48
CA SER A 14 24.67 3.92 -0.13
C SER A 14 24.88 3.36 1.27
N PRO A 15 23.88 3.41 2.17
CA PRO A 15 23.95 2.75 3.47
C PRO A 15 23.66 1.24 3.36
N ILE A 16 23.31 0.73 2.18
CA ILE A 16 22.89 -0.65 1.98
C ILE A 16 24.13 -1.55 1.94
N VAL A 17 24.24 -2.46 2.90
CA VAL A 17 25.32 -3.43 2.99
C VAL A 17 24.88 -4.76 2.38
N GLY A 18 25.65 -5.27 1.41
CA GLY A 18 25.41 -6.56 0.78
C GLY A 18 26.02 -7.75 1.53
N GLY A 19 25.58 -8.96 1.19
CA GLY A 19 26.19 -10.21 1.67
C GLY A 19 25.80 -10.64 3.09
N MET A 20 24.83 -9.97 3.71
CA MET A 20 24.31 -10.38 5.01
C MET A 20 23.59 -11.73 4.94
N LYS A 21 23.73 -12.54 5.99
CA LYS A 21 23.00 -13.80 6.12
C LYS A 21 21.55 -13.51 6.55
N ALA A 22 20.58 -14.04 5.82
CA ALA A 22 19.18 -13.94 6.21
C ALA A 22 18.92 -14.79 7.48
N HIS A 23 18.21 -14.21 8.44
CA HIS A 23 17.80 -14.89 9.67
C HIS A 23 16.28 -15.04 9.72
N ARG A 24 15.81 -16.22 10.16
CA ARG A 24 14.39 -16.46 10.44
C ARG A 24 14.16 -16.29 11.93
N VAL A 25 13.07 -15.62 12.30
CA VAL A 25 12.64 -15.53 13.70
C VAL A 25 12.35 -16.95 14.19
N GLN A 26 13.05 -17.36 15.25
CA GLN A 26 12.75 -18.62 15.92
C GLN A 26 11.63 -18.38 16.92
N THR A 27 10.44 -18.90 16.61
CA THR A 27 9.29 -18.84 17.51
C THR A 27 9.14 -20.17 18.24
N SER A 28 8.77 -20.12 19.52
CA SER A 28 8.50 -21.32 20.34
C SER A 28 7.14 -21.97 20.03
N GLY A 29 6.31 -21.35 19.18
CA GLY A 29 4.99 -21.83 18.78
C GLY A 29 4.67 -21.49 17.32
N PRO A 30 3.47 -21.90 16.84
CA PRO A 30 3.03 -21.58 15.48
C PRO A 30 2.94 -20.06 15.26
N PRO A 31 3.15 -19.58 14.02
CA PRO A 31 3.05 -18.16 13.72
C PRO A 31 1.60 -17.67 13.94
N PRO A 32 1.40 -16.38 14.27
CA PRO A 32 0.08 -15.82 14.55
C PRO A 32 -0.83 -15.76 13.31
N ALA A 33 -0.25 -15.86 12.11
CA ALA A 33 -0.98 -15.91 10.85
C ALA A 33 -0.19 -16.74 9.83
N GLN A 34 -0.91 -17.36 8.89
CA GLN A 34 -0.30 -18.07 7.76
C GLN A 34 -0.08 -17.16 6.55
N ARG A 35 -0.84 -16.07 6.43
CA ARG A 35 -0.83 -15.16 5.28
C ARG A 35 -0.95 -13.73 5.75
N VAL A 36 -0.46 -12.79 4.94
CA VAL A 36 -0.57 -11.35 5.23
C VAL A 36 -1.27 -10.67 4.06
N VAL A 37 -2.26 -9.84 4.36
CA VAL A 37 -2.85 -8.89 3.39
C VAL A 37 -2.43 -7.50 3.81
N LEU A 38 -1.70 -6.82 2.93
CA LEU A 38 -1.16 -5.49 3.15
C LEU A 38 -1.89 -4.49 2.26
N PHE A 39 -2.71 -3.63 2.87
CA PHE A 39 -3.33 -2.49 2.20
C PHE A 39 -2.47 -1.25 2.45
N VAL A 40 -2.03 -0.57 1.39
CA VAL A 40 -1.32 0.71 1.48
C VAL A 40 -2.07 1.74 0.67
N ALA A 41 -2.77 2.63 1.37
CA ALA A 41 -3.45 3.77 0.76
C ALA A 41 -2.54 5.00 0.80
N GLY A 42 -1.99 5.35 -0.37
CA GLY A 42 -1.20 6.56 -0.55
C GLY A 42 -1.99 7.80 -0.16
N GLY A 43 -1.35 8.72 0.56
CA GLY A 43 -1.99 9.97 0.98
C GLY A 43 -3.07 9.84 2.06
N LEU A 44 -3.40 8.65 2.59
CA LEU A 44 -4.41 8.48 3.64
C LEU A 44 -3.94 9.09 4.97
N ARG A 45 -4.37 10.32 5.25
CA ARG A 45 -4.00 11.03 6.47
C ARG A 45 -4.82 10.61 7.68
N ALA A 46 -4.15 10.32 8.80
CA ALA A 46 -4.80 9.93 10.05
C ALA A 46 -5.81 10.96 10.58
N ASP A 47 -5.54 12.26 10.46
CA ASP A 47 -6.47 13.30 10.89
C ASP A 47 -7.81 13.21 10.13
N LYS A 48 -7.76 13.07 8.80
CA LYS A 48 -8.95 12.98 7.95
C LYS A 48 -9.68 11.65 8.09
N THR A 49 -8.97 10.55 8.33
CA THR A 49 -9.61 9.23 8.52
C THR A 49 -10.48 9.19 9.78
N PHE A 50 -10.05 9.85 10.86
CA PHE A 50 -10.73 9.73 12.18
C PHE A 50 -11.57 10.95 12.58
N GLN A 51 -11.41 12.09 11.91
CA GLN A 51 -12.32 13.24 12.06
C GLN A 51 -13.73 12.91 11.53
N GLN A 52 -14.71 13.71 11.94
CA GLN A 52 -16.07 13.64 11.42
C GLN A 52 -16.30 14.76 10.41
N PHE A 53 -17.03 14.45 9.33
CA PHE A 53 -17.33 15.39 8.24
C PHE A 53 -18.79 15.25 7.80
N PRO A 54 -19.36 16.27 7.15
CA PRO A 54 -20.58 16.13 6.34
C PRO A 54 -20.42 15.03 5.29
N ASP A 55 -21.53 14.52 4.76
CA ASP A 55 -21.51 13.48 3.72
C ASP A 55 -20.90 14.02 2.41
N PRO A 56 -19.72 13.53 1.98
CA PRO A 56 -19.06 14.04 0.79
C PRO A 56 -19.54 13.33 -0.48
N SER A 57 -20.42 12.33 -0.39
CA SER A 57 -20.86 11.51 -1.53
C SER A 57 -21.41 12.39 -2.65
N PRO A 58 -21.08 12.16 -3.95
CA PRO A 58 -21.55 12.95 -5.09
C PRO A 58 -23.07 13.15 -5.14
N ASP A 59 -23.81 12.15 -4.68
CA ASP A 59 -25.27 12.03 -4.62
C ASP A 59 -25.88 12.41 -3.26
N ALA A 60 -25.09 12.95 -2.32
CA ALA A 60 -25.57 13.37 -1.01
C ALA A 60 -26.74 14.38 -1.14
N PRO A 61 -27.83 14.20 -0.38
CA PRO A 61 -29.00 15.04 -0.49
C PRO A 61 -28.70 16.49 -0.07
N ALA A 62 -29.28 17.48 -0.76
CA ALA A 62 -29.04 18.90 -0.47
C ALA A 62 -29.74 19.43 0.81
N ASN A 63 -30.22 18.54 1.68
CA ASN A 63 -30.96 18.87 2.89
C ASN A 63 -30.06 18.78 4.13
N GLU A 64 -30.63 19.08 5.31
CA GLU A 64 -29.89 19.12 6.58
C GLU A 64 -29.20 17.79 6.94
N THR A 65 -29.67 16.65 6.43
CA THR A 65 -29.07 15.35 6.76
C THR A 65 -27.67 15.15 6.17
N ALA A 66 -27.35 15.79 5.04
CA ALA A 66 -25.99 15.76 4.50
C ALA A 66 -24.99 16.55 5.36
N GLN A 67 -25.47 17.52 6.15
CA GLN A 67 -24.63 18.32 7.05
C GLN A 67 -24.34 17.62 8.39
N ILE A 68 -24.99 16.47 8.67
CA ILE A 68 -24.76 15.70 9.89
C ILE A 68 -23.36 15.07 9.82
N LEU A 69 -22.52 15.46 10.78
CA LEU A 69 -21.14 14.97 10.90
C LEU A 69 -21.10 13.47 11.18
N ARG A 70 -20.30 12.75 10.39
CA ARG A 70 -20.10 11.30 10.51
C ARG A 70 -18.64 10.92 10.26
N HIS A 71 -18.25 9.76 10.78
CA HIS A 71 -16.96 9.17 10.42
C HIS A 71 -17.05 8.59 9.01
N LEU A 72 -16.13 8.97 8.14
CA LEU A 72 -16.11 8.54 6.73
C LEU A 72 -15.49 7.15 6.54
N ALA A 73 -14.72 6.67 7.51
CA ALA A 73 -14.08 5.36 7.50
C ALA A 73 -14.55 4.47 8.67
N PRO A 74 -15.85 4.11 8.75
CA PRO A 74 -16.38 3.33 9.86
C PRO A 74 -15.74 1.94 10.00
N PHE A 75 -15.38 1.27 8.89
CA PHE A 75 -14.77 -0.05 8.95
C PHE A 75 -13.35 0.01 9.54
N LEU A 76 -12.48 0.85 8.99
CA LEU A 76 -11.13 1.08 9.50
C LEU A 76 -11.16 1.54 10.97
N ARG A 77 -12.09 2.43 11.31
CA ARG A 77 -12.31 2.86 12.70
C ARG A 77 -12.69 1.69 13.61
N SER A 78 -13.57 0.77 13.18
CA SER A 78 -13.90 -0.43 13.96
C SER A 78 -12.67 -1.32 14.18
N ARG A 79 -11.83 -1.49 13.15
CA ARG A 79 -10.60 -2.30 13.27
C ARG A 79 -9.66 -1.71 14.30
N VAL A 80 -9.52 -0.38 14.34
CA VAL A 80 -8.69 0.33 15.33
C VAL A 80 -9.22 0.19 16.75
N LEU A 81 -10.54 0.26 16.95
CA LEU A 81 -11.12 0.29 18.29
C LEU A 81 -11.32 -1.09 18.91
N GLU A 82 -11.59 -2.11 18.09
CA GLU A 82 -12.12 -3.38 18.58
C GLU A 82 -11.24 -4.60 18.26
N TYR A 83 -10.33 -4.51 17.28
CA TYR A 83 -9.63 -5.69 16.76
C TYR A 83 -8.11 -5.57 16.74
N GLY A 84 -7.58 -4.42 16.34
CA GLY A 84 -6.18 -4.25 15.98
C GLY A 84 -5.39 -3.35 16.93
N THR A 85 -4.08 -3.33 16.72
CA THR A 85 -3.21 -2.28 17.26
C THR A 85 -3.17 -1.12 16.29
N PHE A 86 -3.15 0.10 16.81
CA PHE A 86 -3.13 1.32 16.02
C PHE A 86 -2.02 2.26 16.45
N GLY A 87 -1.46 2.98 15.49
CA GLY A 87 -0.51 4.06 15.70
C GLY A 87 -0.52 5.03 14.52
N VAL A 88 -0.09 6.26 14.77
CA VAL A 88 0.10 7.26 13.72
C VAL A 88 1.56 7.20 13.27
N SER A 89 1.78 6.83 12.01
CA SER A 89 3.13 6.85 11.42
C SER A 89 3.51 8.29 11.07
N HIS A 90 4.60 8.77 11.66
CA HIS A 90 5.19 10.05 11.31
C HIS A 90 6.22 9.85 10.21
N THR A 91 5.83 10.17 8.98
CA THR A 91 6.73 10.07 7.82
C THR A 91 7.86 11.09 7.96
N ARG A 92 9.08 10.67 7.61
CA ARG A 92 10.23 11.57 7.51
C ARG A 92 10.29 12.17 6.11
N VAL A 93 10.85 13.37 6.02
CA VAL A 93 11.09 14.05 4.74
C VAL A 93 12.21 13.30 3.99
N PRO A 94 12.11 13.10 2.66
CA PRO A 94 10.98 13.46 1.79
C PRO A 94 9.78 12.51 1.95
N THR A 95 8.58 13.07 2.11
CA THR A 95 7.32 12.31 2.26
C THR A 95 6.79 11.86 0.90
N GLU A 96 7.65 11.19 0.13
CA GLU A 96 7.37 10.65 -1.19
C GLU A 96 6.92 9.19 -1.10
N SER A 97 6.15 8.72 -2.09
CA SER A 97 5.61 7.35 -2.07
C SER A 97 6.74 6.31 -1.99
N ARG A 98 7.79 6.45 -2.80
CA ARG A 98 8.87 5.45 -2.89
C ARG A 98 9.63 5.23 -1.57
N PRO A 99 10.20 6.26 -0.92
CA PRO A 99 10.84 6.11 0.39
C PRO A 99 9.94 5.49 1.47
N GLY A 100 8.65 5.84 1.47
CA GLY A 100 7.68 5.26 2.41
C GLY A 100 7.50 3.75 2.19
N HIS A 101 7.44 3.30 0.94
CA HIS A 101 7.32 1.89 0.59
C HIS A 101 8.58 1.09 0.90
N VAL A 102 9.77 1.65 0.65
CA VAL A 102 11.03 1.00 1.02
C VAL A 102 11.11 0.84 2.54
N ALA A 103 10.79 1.89 3.31
CA ALA A 103 10.76 1.79 4.76
C ALA A 103 9.75 0.77 5.27
N LEU A 104 8.56 0.70 4.67
CA LEU A 104 7.51 -0.23 5.05
C LEU A 104 7.86 -1.69 4.75
N LEU A 105 8.40 -1.97 3.55
CA LEU A 105 8.61 -3.32 3.05
C LEU A 105 9.98 -3.90 3.39
N ALA A 106 10.99 -3.05 3.54
CA ALA A 106 12.39 -3.45 3.77
C ALA A 106 12.93 -3.02 5.14
N GLY A 107 12.23 -2.14 5.86
CA GLY A 107 12.66 -1.69 7.19
C GLY A 107 13.89 -0.77 7.18
N LEU A 108 14.24 -0.20 6.03
CA LEU A 108 15.36 0.72 5.85
C LEU A 108 14.90 2.02 5.20
N TYR A 109 15.61 3.12 5.49
CA TYR A 109 15.36 4.38 4.81
C TYR A 109 15.87 4.31 3.38
N GLU A 110 15.16 4.98 2.48
CA GLU A 110 15.57 5.13 1.08
C GLU A 110 17.03 5.56 0.97
N ASP A 111 17.73 4.95 0.02
CA ASP A 111 19.08 5.34 -0.30
C ASP A 111 19.07 6.68 -1.05
N VAL A 112 19.52 7.74 -0.37
CA VAL A 112 19.58 9.10 -0.93
C VAL A 112 20.59 9.17 -2.09
N SER A 113 21.56 8.26 -2.16
CA SER A 113 22.45 8.17 -3.33
C SER A 113 21.72 7.67 -4.58
N ALA A 114 20.72 6.80 -4.40
CA ALA A 114 19.91 6.25 -5.48
C ALA A 114 19.02 7.32 -6.14
N VAL A 115 18.64 8.35 -5.37
CA VAL A 115 17.92 9.53 -5.87
C VAL A 115 18.73 10.25 -6.95
N ALA A 116 20.06 10.36 -6.81
CA ALA A 116 20.92 11.01 -7.81
C ALA A 116 21.00 10.25 -9.16
N ALA A 117 20.77 8.94 -9.15
CA ALA A 117 20.84 8.07 -10.32
C ALA A 117 19.48 7.90 -11.05
N GLY A 118 18.38 8.36 -10.45
CA GLY A 118 17.07 8.41 -11.10
C GLY A 118 15.91 8.49 -10.11
N TRP A 119 14.92 9.33 -10.41
CA TRP A 119 13.74 9.48 -9.54
C TRP A 119 12.68 8.39 -9.71
N LYS A 120 12.68 7.70 -10.85
CA LYS A 120 11.59 6.78 -11.25
C LYS A 120 11.81 5.31 -10.91
N LEU A 121 13.07 4.87 -10.79
CA LEU A 121 13.41 3.49 -10.48
C LEU A 121 14.48 3.52 -9.39
N ASN A 122 14.38 2.67 -8.37
CA ASN A 122 15.46 2.52 -7.40
C ASN A 122 16.58 1.67 -8.03
N PRO A 123 17.75 2.23 -8.39
CA PRO A 123 18.86 1.46 -8.93
C PRO A 123 19.52 0.52 -7.91
N VAL A 124 19.23 0.66 -6.61
CA VAL A 124 19.84 -0.14 -5.56
C VAL A 124 18.87 -1.22 -5.11
N GLY A 125 19.21 -2.47 -5.41
CA GLY A 125 18.47 -3.64 -4.96
C GLY A 125 18.51 -3.75 -3.43
N PHE A 126 17.36 -3.99 -2.82
CA PHE A 126 17.23 -4.23 -1.39
C PHE A 126 16.39 -5.48 -1.14
N ASP A 127 16.68 -6.19 -0.05
CA ASP A 127 15.84 -7.29 0.39
C ASP A 127 14.57 -6.75 1.06
N SER A 128 13.43 -7.40 0.82
CA SER A 128 12.15 -6.96 1.34
C SER A 128 11.34 -8.14 1.86
N VAL A 129 10.34 -7.86 2.71
CA VAL A 129 9.42 -8.89 3.19
C VAL A 129 8.71 -9.62 2.04
N LEU A 130 8.52 -8.96 0.90
CA LEU A 130 7.92 -9.56 -0.31
C LEU A 130 8.85 -10.57 -0.98
N ASN A 131 10.16 -10.35 -0.93
CA ASN A 131 11.15 -11.31 -1.41
C ASN A 131 11.30 -12.51 -0.44
N ARG A 132 11.08 -12.27 0.85
CA ARG A 132 11.17 -13.28 1.92
C ARG A 132 9.86 -14.03 2.16
N SER A 133 8.82 -13.73 1.40
CA SER A 133 7.56 -14.48 1.39
C SER A 133 7.73 -15.80 0.62
N ARG A 134 6.71 -16.66 0.67
CA ARG A 134 6.63 -17.79 -0.27
C ARG A 134 6.35 -17.26 -1.66
N HIS A 135 5.27 -16.48 -1.76
CA HIS A 135 4.83 -15.80 -2.96
C HIS A 135 4.12 -14.49 -2.59
N THR A 136 4.21 -13.50 -3.47
CA THR A 136 3.50 -12.23 -3.33
C THR A 136 2.68 -11.97 -4.58
N TRP A 137 1.39 -11.69 -4.42
CA TRP A 137 0.57 -11.06 -5.48
C TRP A 137 0.34 -9.60 -5.13
N SER A 138 0.57 -8.71 -6.10
CA SER A 138 0.48 -7.28 -5.86
C SER A 138 -0.33 -6.55 -6.93
N TRP A 139 -1.15 -5.58 -6.51
CA TRP A 139 -2.01 -4.77 -7.38
C TRP A 139 -1.84 -3.29 -7.10
N GLY A 140 -1.73 -2.47 -8.16
CA GLY A 140 -1.64 -1.02 -8.03
C GLY A 140 -0.70 -0.36 -9.02
N ARG A 141 0.15 0.53 -8.50
CA ARG A 141 0.85 1.55 -9.30
C ARG A 141 2.05 0.99 -10.08
N PRO A 142 2.21 1.34 -11.38
CA PRO A 142 3.29 0.82 -12.24
C PRO A 142 4.71 1.27 -11.89
N ASP A 143 4.92 2.24 -11.00
CA ASP A 143 6.25 2.65 -10.54
C ASP A 143 6.62 2.07 -9.15
N ILE A 144 5.63 1.77 -8.30
CA ILE A 144 5.85 1.18 -6.96
C ILE A 144 6.01 -0.34 -7.02
N LEU A 145 5.14 -1.05 -7.75
CA LEU A 145 5.15 -2.50 -7.72
C LEU A 145 6.41 -3.11 -8.35
N PRO A 146 6.86 -2.66 -9.54
CA PRO A 146 8.05 -3.24 -10.17
C PRO A 146 9.32 -3.06 -9.34
N MET A 147 9.44 -1.97 -8.58
CA MET A 147 10.57 -1.78 -7.66
C MET A 147 10.70 -2.96 -6.68
N SER A 148 9.58 -3.43 -6.14
CA SER A 148 9.59 -4.55 -5.19
C SER A 148 9.81 -5.90 -5.87
N ALA A 149 9.33 -6.07 -7.10
CA ALA A 149 9.49 -7.31 -7.86
C ALA A 149 10.91 -7.49 -8.42
N GLN A 150 11.55 -6.41 -8.90
CA GLN A 150 12.91 -6.45 -9.42
C GLN A 150 13.96 -6.80 -8.36
N GLY A 151 13.70 -6.44 -7.10
CA GLY A 151 14.54 -6.83 -5.96
C GLY A 151 14.32 -8.27 -5.47
N ALA A 152 13.34 -8.99 -6.02
CA ALA A 152 12.97 -10.32 -5.56
C ALA A 152 13.49 -11.44 -6.49
N ASP A 153 13.58 -12.66 -5.95
CA ASP A 153 13.88 -13.85 -6.75
C ASP A 153 12.86 -13.99 -7.91
N PRO A 154 13.28 -14.43 -9.11
CA PRO A 154 12.37 -14.64 -10.23
C PRO A 154 11.17 -15.52 -9.86
N GLY A 155 9.96 -15.05 -10.16
CA GLY A 155 8.71 -15.75 -9.85
C GLY A 155 8.21 -15.60 -8.41
N ARG A 156 8.90 -14.82 -7.56
CA ARG A 156 8.49 -14.59 -6.15
C ARG A 156 7.34 -13.57 -6.03
N VAL A 157 7.29 -12.60 -6.93
CA VAL A 157 6.36 -11.46 -6.86
C VAL A 157 5.68 -11.27 -8.21
N ASP A 158 4.37 -11.47 -8.24
CA ASP A 158 3.52 -11.09 -9.38
C ASP A 158 3.00 -9.67 -9.19
N THR A 159 3.05 -8.89 -10.28
CA THR A 159 2.60 -7.49 -10.29
C THR A 159 1.50 -7.29 -11.32
N TYR A 160 0.36 -6.79 -10.86
CA TYR A 160 -0.79 -6.42 -11.68
C TYR A 160 -0.94 -4.90 -11.60
N THR A 161 -0.63 -4.21 -12.69
CA THR A 161 -0.62 -2.75 -12.73
C THR A 161 -1.64 -2.23 -13.72
N TYR A 162 -2.30 -1.12 -13.39
CA TYR A 162 -3.00 -0.33 -14.40
C TYR A 162 -1.98 0.38 -15.29
N SER A 163 -2.41 0.81 -16.48
CA SER A 163 -1.56 1.60 -17.38
C SER A 163 -1.14 2.90 -16.74
N ALA A 164 0.08 3.38 -17.01
CA ALA A 164 0.53 4.70 -16.55
C ALA A 164 -0.42 5.83 -16.97
N ASP A 165 -1.05 5.72 -18.15
CA ASP A 165 -2.05 6.68 -18.65
C ASP A 165 -3.35 6.71 -17.84
N ALA A 166 -3.56 5.74 -16.94
CA ALA A 166 -4.69 5.76 -16.01
C ALA A 166 -4.47 6.73 -14.84
N GLU A 167 -3.22 7.14 -14.57
CA GLU A 167 -2.88 8.20 -13.60
C GLU A 167 -3.18 9.61 -14.17
N ASP A 168 -4.40 9.80 -14.65
CA ASP A 168 -4.88 11.05 -15.22
C ASP A 168 -5.52 11.91 -14.12
N PHE A 169 -4.83 12.97 -13.71
CA PHE A 169 -5.26 13.90 -12.66
C PHE A 169 -6.53 14.69 -13.00
N SER A 170 -7.03 14.61 -14.24
CA SER A 170 -8.32 15.20 -14.63
C SER A 170 -9.52 14.29 -14.37
N LYS A 171 -9.30 13.01 -14.05
CA LYS A 171 -10.35 12.01 -13.84
C LYS A 171 -10.63 11.76 -12.36
N ASP A 172 -11.69 10.99 -12.10
CA ASP A 172 -12.00 10.51 -10.77
C ASP A 172 -10.94 9.50 -10.29
N ALA A 173 -10.08 9.94 -9.37
CA ALA A 173 -8.99 9.13 -8.86
C ALA A 173 -9.46 7.88 -8.08
N THR A 174 -10.72 7.82 -7.65
CA THR A 174 -11.27 6.64 -6.98
C THR A 174 -11.33 5.42 -7.91
N GLU A 175 -11.32 5.64 -9.23
CA GLU A 175 -11.26 4.56 -10.24
C GLU A 175 -9.99 3.71 -10.10
N LEU A 176 -8.86 4.30 -9.67
CA LEU A 176 -7.61 3.57 -9.46
C LEU A 176 -7.73 2.57 -8.30
N ASP A 177 -8.38 2.98 -7.21
CA ASP A 177 -8.60 2.11 -6.05
C ASP A 177 -9.61 1.00 -6.40
N ARG A 178 -10.70 1.34 -7.12
CA ARG A 178 -11.66 0.36 -7.62
C ARG A 178 -11.01 -0.65 -8.57
N TRP A 179 -10.13 -0.21 -9.45
CA TRP A 179 -9.39 -1.10 -10.35
C TRP A 179 -8.62 -2.17 -9.58
N VAL A 180 -7.96 -1.77 -8.48
CA VAL A 180 -7.23 -2.69 -7.59
C VAL A 180 -8.17 -3.70 -6.94
N PHE A 181 -9.25 -3.22 -6.31
CA PHE A 181 -10.23 -4.10 -5.66
C PHE A 181 -10.88 -5.07 -6.64
N ASP A 182 -11.28 -4.60 -7.82
CA ASP A 182 -11.89 -5.44 -8.85
C ASP A 182 -10.89 -6.43 -9.45
N GLY A 183 -9.60 -6.05 -9.54
CA GLY A 183 -8.51 -6.95 -9.90
C GLY A 183 -8.39 -8.13 -8.95
N VAL A 184 -8.43 -7.87 -7.64
CA VAL A 184 -8.42 -8.91 -6.61
C VAL A 184 -9.67 -9.79 -6.69
N LYS A 185 -10.86 -9.20 -6.83
CA LYS A 185 -12.11 -9.97 -7.00
C LYS A 185 -12.06 -10.91 -8.20
N ARG A 186 -11.62 -10.41 -9.36
CA ARG A 186 -11.46 -11.23 -10.58
C ARG A 186 -10.43 -12.34 -10.38
N PHE A 187 -9.32 -12.05 -9.72
CA PHE A 187 -8.27 -13.01 -9.45
C PHE A 187 -8.77 -14.16 -8.55
N PHE A 188 -9.45 -13.86 -7.45
CA PHE A 188 -10.05 -14.87 -6.57
C PHE A 188 -11.20 -15.64 -7.22
N HIS A 189 -11.97 -15.00 -8.11
CA HIS A 189 -12.97 -15.70 -8.91
C HIS A 189 -12.32 -16.71 -9.86
N SER A 190 -11.23 -16.33 -10.53
CA SER A 190 -10.48 -17.23 -11.41
C SER A 190 -9.86 -18.39 -10.64
N ALA A 191 -9.37 -18.14 -9.42
CA ALA A 191 -8.85 -19.17 -8.54
C ALA A 191 -9.89 -20.22 -8.11
N ALA A 192 -11.18 -19.88 -8.11
CA ALA A 192 -12.23 -20.87 -7.83
C ALA A 192 -12.39 -21.91 -8.96
N GLU A 193 -11.91 -21.61 -10.16
CA GLU A 193 -11.96 -22.48 -11.34
C GLU A 193 -10.61 -23.16 -11.64
N ASP A 194 -9.53 -22.71 -11.00
CA ASP A 194 -8.16 -23.22 -11.17
C ASP A 194 -7.64 -23.85 -9.87
N VAL A 195 -7.63 -25.19 -9.83
CA VAL A 195 -7.24 -25.98 -8.66
C VAL A 195 -5.78 -25.73 -8.24
N GLU A 196 -4.89 -25.50 -9.20
CA GLU A 196 -3.47 -25.25 -8.90
C GLU A 196 -3.30 -23.86 -8.29
N LEU A 197 -3.95 -22.85 -8.86
CA LEU A 197 -3.94 -21.49 -8.30
C LEU A 197 -4.55 -21.46 -6.90
N GLU A 198 -5.68 -22.13 -6.70
CA GLU A 198 -6.33 -22.26 -5.40
C GLU A 198 -5.39 -22.85 -4.35
N ALA A 199 -4.75 -23.98 -4.69
CA ALA A 199 -3.82 -24.66 -3.82
C ALA A 199 -2.62 -23.77 -3.45
N VAL A 200 -2.07 -23.03 -4.42
CA VAL A 200 -0.96 -22.09 -4.18
C VAL A 200 -1.40 -20.93 -3.28
N LEU A 201 -2.60 -20.38 -3.49
CA LEU A 201 -3.14 -19.29 -2.66
C LEU A 201 -3.35 -19.72 -1.20
N ARG A 202 -3.69 -20.99 -0.98
CA ARG A 202 -3.84 -21.58 0.35
C ARG A 202 -2.54 -21.93 1.06
N GLN A 203 -1.39 -21.75 0.43
CA GLN A 203 -0.11 -21.97 1.09
C GLN A 203 0.17 -20.89 2.17
N ASP A 204 1.09 -21.25 3.07
CA ASP A 204 1.58 -20.35 4.10
C ASP A 204 2.66 -19.40 3.56
N GLN A 205 2.89 -18.33 4.30
CA GLN A 205 3.85 -17.26 3.99
C GLN A 205 3.54 -16.49 2.70
N ASN A 206 2.32 -16.56 2.21
CA ASN A 206 1.86 -15.73 1.08
C ASN A 206 1.54 -14.30 1.55
N ILE A 207 1.86 -13.32 0.68
CA ILE A 207 1.53 -11.91 0.88
C ILE A 207 0.64 -11.42 -0.26
N PHE A 208 -0.42 -10.70 0.09
CA PHE A 208 -1.25 -9.97 -0.86
C PHE A 208 -1.04 -8.48 -0.64
N PHE A 209 -0.48 -7.79 -1.62
CA PHE A 209 -0.13 -6.37 -1.49
C PHE A 209 -1.02 -5.50 -2.39
N LEU A 210 -1.88 -4.69 -1.79
CA LEU A 210 -2.79 -3.80 -2.50
C LEU A 210 -2.35 -2.35 -2.27
N HIS A 211 -1.85 -1.73 -3.33
CA HIS A 211 -1.45 -0.33 -3.33
C HIS A 211 -2.55 0.55 -3.94
N LEU A 212 -3.16 1.39 -3.10
CA LEU A 212 -4.30 2.25 -3.42
C LEU A 212 -3.80 3.69 -3.58
N LEU A 213 -3.88 4.25 -4.79
CA LEU A 213 -3.31 5.57 -5.13
C LEU A 213 -4.35 6.70 -5.04
N GLY A 214 -5.65 6.40 -5.09
CA GLY A 214 -6.69 7.40 -5.36
C GLY A 214 -6.67 8.58 -4.39
N LEU A 215 -6.42 8.34 -3.10
CA LEU A 215 -6.33 9.38 -2.08
C LEU A 215 -5.16 10.34 -2.28
N ASP A 216 -4.01 9.84 -2.72
CA ASP A 216 -2.84 10.67 -3.01
C ASP A 216 -3.14 11.59 -4.21
N THR A 217 -3.64 11.02 -5.30
CA THR A 217 -4.06 11.76 -6.50
C THR A 217 -5.14 12.79 -6.19
N SER A 218 -6.16 12.42 -5.40
CA SER A 218 -7.21 13.33 -4.94
C SER A 218 -6.65 14.44 -4.05
N GLY A 219 -5.72 14.12 -3.16
CA GLY A 219 -5.07 15.09 -2.26
C GLY A 219 -4.22 16.10 -3.02
N HIS A 220 -3.51 15.66 -4.05
CA HIS A 220 -2.74 16.55 -4.93
C HIS A 220 -3.63 17.46 -5.77
N SER A 221 -4.70 16.91 -6.35
CA SER A 221 -5.60 17.62 -7.27
C SER A 221 -6.54 18.59 -6.54
N TYR A 222 -7.17 18.15 -5.45
CA TYR A 222 -8.27 18.85 -4.80
C TYR A 222 -7.98 19.31 -3.37
N ARG A 223 -6.87 18.86 -2.76
CA ARG A 223 -6.48 19.06 -1.35
C ARG A 223 -7.25 18.17 -0.35
N PRO A 224 -6.68 17.89 0.84
CA PRO A 224 -7.23 16.90 1.79
C PRO A 224 -8.51 17.30 2.55
N TYR A 225 -9.10 18.46 2.24
CA TYR A 225 -10.37 18.92 2.81
C TYR A 225 -11.48 18.99 1.75
N SER A 226 -11.16 18.64 0.50
CA SER A 226 -12.11 18.62 -0.60
C SER A 226 -13.11 17.49 -0.46
N ARG A 227 -14.25 17.66 -1.12
CA ARG A 227 -15.30 16.66 -1.19
C ARG A 227 -14.79 15.39 -1.87
N GLU A 228 -13.99 15.54 -2.91
CA GLU A 228 -13.37 14.47 -3.70
C GLU A 228 -12.47 13.59 -2.82
N TYR A 229 -11.53 14.21 -2.09
CA TYR A 229 -10.65 13.48 -1.18
C TYR A 229 -11.42 12.80 -0.04
N LEU A 230 -12.39 13.49 0.58
CA LEU A 230 -13.20 12.94 1.65
C LEU A 230 -14.08 11.78 1.16
N HIS A 231 -14.64 11.87 -0.05
CA HIS A 231 -15.37 10.77 -0.66
C HIS A 231 -14.46 9.58 -0.96
N ASN A 232 -13.23 9.83 -1.43
CA ASN A 232 -12.25 8.77 -1.67
C ASN A 232 -11.92 7.98 -0.38
N ILE A 233 -11.95 8.61 0.82
CA ILE A 233 -11.82 7.90 2.09
C ILE A 233 -12.93 6.86 2.25
N GLN A 234 -14.17 7.20 1.93
CA GLN A 234 -15.30 6.26 2.01
C GLN A 234 -15.12 5.09 1.02
N VAL A 235 -14.66 5.38 -0.20
CA VAL A 235 -14.38 4.34 -1.21
C VAL A 235 -13.31 3.36 -0.72
N VAL A 236 -12.21 3.88 -0.15
CA VAL A 236 -11.15 3.04 0.41
C VAL A 236 -11.66 2.23 1.61
N ASP A 237 -12.38 2.83 2.56
CA ASP A 237 -12.94 2.13 3.71
C ASP A 237 -13.84 0.96 3.30
N GLN A 238 -14.75 1.23 2.36
CA GLN A 238 -15.68 0.24 1.82
C GLN A 238 -14.96 -0.87 1.06
N GLY A 239 -13.98 -0.52 0.21
CA GLY A 239 -13.19 -1.51 -0.52
C GLY A 239 -12.36 -2.40 0.41
N VAL A 240 -11.69 -1.83 1.43
CA VAL A 240 -10.93 -2.60 2.42
C VAL A 240 -11.85 -3.53 3.22
N ARG A 241 -13.08 -3.10 3.55
CA ARG A 241 -14.09 -3.96 4.19
C ARG A 241 -14.45 -5.15 3.32
N GLU A 242 -14.74 -4.92 2.05
CA GLU A 242 -15.07 -5.99 1.09
C GLU A 242 -13.91 -6.96 0.90
N MET A 243 -12.68 -6.45 0.76
CA MET A 243 -11.50 -7.30 0.60
C MET A 243 -11.25 -8.14 1.84
N THR A 244 -11.38 -7.53 3.03
CA THR A 244 -11.24 -8.27 4.29
C THR A 244 -12.24 -9.43 4.36
N ALA A 245 -13.51 -9.20 4.03
CA ALA A 245 -14.52 -10.26 3.99
C ALA A 245 -14.19 -11.34 2.94
N LEU A 246 -13.70 -10.96 1.77
CA LEU A 246 -13.28 -11.88 0.72
C LEU A 246 -12.11 -12.77 1.17
N PHE A 247 -11.06 -12.19 1.76
CA PHE A 247 -9.91 -12.93 2.26
C PHE A 247 -10.26 -13.83 3.45
N GLU A 248 -11.10 -13.36 4.37
CA GLU A 248 -11.58 -14.17 5.49
C GLU A 248 -12.41 -15.37 5.01
N ALA A 249 -13.29 -15.15 4.04
CA ALA A 249 -14.10 -16.23 3.46
C ALA A 249 -13.25 -17.27 2.73
N PHE A 250 -12.18 -16.83 2.04
CA PHE A 250 -11.26 -17.75 1.37
C PHE A 250 -10.36 -18.52 2.34
N CYS A 251 -9.91 -17.88 3.42
CA CYS A 251 -8.93 -18.45 4.34
C CYS A 251 -9.52 -19.33 5.45
N ARG A 252 -10.83 -19.26 5.69
CA ARG A 252 -11.55 -20.22 6.54
C ARG A 252 -11.66 -21.57 5.85
#